data_AF-A0A139DPN3-F1
#
_entry.id   AF-A0A139DPN3-F1
#
_cell.length_a   1.000
_cell.length_b   1.000
_cell.length_c   1.000
_cell.angle_alpha   90.00
_cell.angle_beta   90.00
_cell.angle_gamma   90.00
#
_symmetry.space_group_name_H-M   'P 1'
#
loop_
_entity.id
_entity.type
_entity.pdbx_description
1 polymer ?
#
loop_
_entity_poly.entity_id
_entity_poly.type
_entity_poly.pdbx_seq_one_letter_code
_entity_poly.pdbx_strand_id
1 'polypeptide(L)'
;MSKKTTVHIADSTQAFARQRYPEDTGASTYLNAAVSDLQYLLRRSLPPLTDQAWTQILNAYSAHAFGTTLQECGQVPIWECLMDDLGLTSPQDASEADLAIILQARQFTAAEELAVLDMVRQYWNHSPDTRNHPTVGEQIAALLAP
;
A
#
# COMPACT_ATOMS: atom_id res chain seq x y z
N MET A 1 -10.05 -31.87 21.09
CA MET A 1 -10.50 -30.60 21.72
C MET A 1 -10.65 -29.58 20.61
N SER A 2 -11.85 -29.04 20.37
CA SER A 2 -12.06 -28.01 19.34
C SER A 2 -11.33 -26.73 19.77
N LYS A 3 -10.37 -26.27 18.96
CA LYS A 3 -9.67 -24.99 19.21
C LYS A 3 -10.72 -23.87 19.18
N LYS A 4 -10.86 -23.13 20.27
CA LYS A 4 -11.75 -21.95 20.31
C LYS A 4 -11.22 -20.92 19.30
N THR A 5 -11.97 -20.70 18.23
CA THR A 5 -11.71 -19.61 17.29
C THR A 5 -12.31 -18.34 17.86
N THR A 6 -11.47 -17.42 18.36
CA THR A 6 -11.89 -16.13 18.93
C THR A 6 -12.21 -15.08 17.85
N VAL A 7 -12.00 -15.43 16.58
CA VAL A 7 -12.21 -14.57 15.40
C VAL A 7 -13.31 -15.19 14.55
N HIS A 8 -14.33 -14.40 14.21
CA HIS A 8 -15.35 -14.84 13.26
C HIS A 8 -14.75 -14.86 11.86
N ILE A 9 -14.56 -16.07 11.31
CA ILE A 9 -14.06 -16.29 9.95
C ILE A 9 -15.20 -16.89 9.14
N ALA A 10 -15.54 -16.25 8.03
CA ALA A 10 -16.62 -16.68 7.15
C ALA A 10 -16.42 -18.14 6.69
N ASP A 11 -17.51 -18.89 6.57
CA ASP A 11 -17.48 -20.32 6.21
C ASP A 11 -16.80 -20.55 4.86
N SER A 12 -16.95 -19.62 3.91
CA SER A 12 -16.26 -19.64 2.62
C SER A 12 -14.73 -19.55 2.75
N THR A 13 -14.24 -18.72 3.68
CA THR A 13 -12.80 -18.58 3.97
C THR A 13 -12.27 -19.84 4.64
N GLN A 14 -13.04 -20.46 5.53
CA GLN A 14 -12.66 -21.75 6.13
C GLN A 14 -12.61 -22.88 5.10
N ALA A 15 -13.58 -22.94 4.18
CA ALA A 15 -13.60 -23.93 3.11
C ALA A 15 -12.38 -23.79 2.18
N PHE A 16 -12.05 -22.55 1.78
CA PHE A 16 -10.86 -22.25 1.00
C PHE A 16 -9.57 -22.66 1.72
N ALA A 17 -9.45 -22.31 3.02
CA ALA A 17 -8.29 -22.67 3.81
C ALA A 17 -8.12 -24.19 3.93
N ARG A 18 -9.19 -24.95 4.20
CA ARG A 18 -9.14 -26.41 4.32
C ARG A 18 -8.72 -27.12 3.03
N GLN A 19 -9.02 -26.55 1.86
CA GLN A 19 -8.59 -27.09 0.58
C GLN A 19 -7.08 -26.96 0.37
N ARG A 20 -6.46 -25.93 0.97
CA ARG A 20 -5.07 -25.53 0.70
C ARG A 20 -4.11 -25.88 1.83
N TYR A 21 -4.63 -26.05 3.04
CA TYR A 21 -3.91 -26.45 4.25
C TYR A 21 -4.60 -27.71 4.83
N PRO A 22 -4.20 -28.92 4.38
CA PRO A 22 -4.93 -30.16 4.67
C PRO A 22 -4.81 -30.69 6.12
N GLU A 23 -4.32 -29.89 7.07
CA GLU A 23 -4.20 -30.26 8.47
C GLU A 23 -4.98 -29.31 9.39
N ASP A 24 -5.21 -29.73 10.65
CA ASP A 24 -5.84 -28.96 11.75
C ASP A 24 -4.94 -27.79 12.25
N THR A 25 -4.36 -27.10 11.28
CA THR A 25 -3.60 -25.85 11.38
C THR A 25 -4.52 -24.77 11.92
N GLY A 26 -4.05 -24.10 12.99
CA GLY A 26 -4.81 -23.00 13.58
C GLY A 26 -4.97 -21.86 12.59
N ALA A 27 -6.02 -21.05 12.77
CA ALA A 27 -6.39 -19.95 11.86
C ALA A 27 -5.24 -19.00 11.51
N SER A 28 -4.36 -18.75 12.47
CA SER A 28 -3.16 -17.93 12.29
C SER A 28 -2.25 -18.42 11.16
N THR A 29 -2.19 -19.72 10.89
CA THR A 29 -1.26 -20.28 9.89
C THR A 29 -1.64 -19.84 8.48
N TYR A 30 -2.89 -20.08 8.07
CA TYR A 30 -3.34 -19.71 6.73
C TYR A 30 -3.54 -18.20 6.57
N LEU A 31 -3.86 -17.48 7.64
CA LEU A 31 -3.92 -16.01 7.62
C LEU A 31 -2.53 -15.42 7.41
N ASN A 32 -1.52 -15.89 8.13
CA ASN A 32 -0.13 -15.42 7.97
C ASN A 32 0.41 -15.76 6.57
N ALA A 33 0.11 -16.95 6.04
CA ALA A 33 0.49 -17.32 4.68
C ALA A 33 -0.19 -16.43 3.63
N ALA A 34 -1.50 -16.17 3.76
CA ALA A 34 -2.22 -15.27 2.86
C ALA A 34 -1.70 -13.82 2.92
N VAL A 35 -1.36 -13.32 4.11
CA VAL A 35 -0.72 -12.00 4.28
C VAL A 35 0.66 -11.97 3.63
N SER A 36 1.44 -13.05 3.77
CA SER A 36 2.75 -13.15 3.12
C SER A 36 2.65 -13.19 1.59
N ASP A 37 1.70 -13.94 1.05
CA ASP A 37 1.40 -13.97 -0.39
C ASP A 37 0.97 -12.59 -0.90
N LEU A 38 0.12 -11.89 -0.14
CA LEU A 38 -0.31 -10.52 -0.46
C LEU A 38 0.88 -9.56 -0.47
N GLN A 39 1.72 -9.57 0.58
CA GLN A 39 2.93 -8.75 0.65
C GLN A 39 3.87 -9.03 -0.52
N TYR A 40 4.04 -10.29 -0.89
CA TYR A 40 4.82 -10.67 -2.06
C TYR A 40 4.25 -10.08 -3.37
N LEU A 41 2.93 -10.18 -3.57
CA LEU A 41 2.25 -9.62 -4.74
C LEU A 41 2.35 -8.09 -4.80
N LEU A 42 2.16 -7.41 -3.66
CA LEU A 42 2.26 -5.95 -3.59
C LEU A 42 3.67 -5.47 -3.90
N ARG A 43 4.70 -6.11 -3.34
CA ARG A 43 6.10 -5.80 -3.68
C ARG A 43 6.40 -5.96 -5.17
N ARG A 44 5.80 -6.95 -5.83
CA ARG A 44 5.95 -7.18 -7.28
C ARG A 44 5.13 -6.25 -8.16
N SER A 45 4.07 -5.67 -7.60
CA SER A 45 3.18 -4.74 -8.28
C SER A 45 3.57 -3.28 -8.02
N LEU A 46 4.67 -3.02 -7.31
CA LEU A 46 5.10 -1.66 -7.04
C LEU A 46 5.63 -1.02 -8.33
N PRO A 47 5.03 0.08 -8.81
CA PRO A 47 5.50 0.74 -10.02
C PRO A 47 6.86 1.43 -9.75
N PRO A 48 7.72 1.58 -10.77
CA PRO A 48 8.95 2.34 -10.63
C PRO A 48 8.62 3.83 -10.47
N LEU A 49 8.99 4.41 -9.33
CA LEU A 49 8.76 5.82 -9.01
C LEU A 49 10.08 6.50 -8.66
N THR A 50 10.21 7.77 -9.04
CA THR A 50 11.36 8.61 -8.70
C THR A 50 11.25 9.10 -7.25
N ASP A 51 12.36 9.58 -6.68
CA ASP A 51 12.36 10.19 -5.34
C ASP A 51 11.36 11.35 -5.22
N GLN A 52 11.24 12.15 -6.28
CA GLN A 52 10.27 13.24 -6.35
C GLN A 52 8.84 12.72 -6.34
N ALA A 53 8.53 11.71 -7.15
CA ALA A 53 7.20 11.09 -7.19
C ALA A 53 6.83 10.50 -5.84
N TRP A 54 7.76 9.77 -5.20
CA TRP A 54 7.55 9.26 -3.85
C TRP A 54 7.30 10.37 -2.83
N THR A 55 8.09 11.45 -2.88
CA THR A 55 7.92 12.58 -1.96
C THR A 55 6.51 13.20 -2.09
N GLN A 56 6.03 13.41 -3.31
CA GLN A 56 4.70 13.98 -3.53
C GLN A 56 3.58 13.06 -3.06
N ILE A 57 3.67 11.76 -3.38
CA ILE A 57 2.71 10.76 -2.90
C ILE A 57 2.71 10.72 -1.37
N LEU A 58 3.88 10.70 -0.73
CA LEU A 58 3.98 10.70 0.73
C LEU A 58 3.37 11.95 1.36
N ASN A 59 3.50 13.12 0.71
CA ASN A 59 2.89 14.37 1.17
C ASN A 59 1.36 14.34 1.04
N ALA A 60 0.85 13.95 -0.14
CA ALA A 60 -0.58 13.83 -0.40
C ALA A 60 -1.28 12.85 0.56
N TYR A 61 -0.54 11.85 1.06
CA TYR A 61 -1.01 10.87 2.03
C TYR A 61 -0.35 11.01 3.41
N SER A 62 0.12 12.21 3.77
CA SER A 62 0.84 12.46 5.01
C SER A 62 -0.04 12.19 6.23
N ALA A 63 0.39 11.28 7.10
CA ALA A 63 -0.21 10.97 8.40
C ALA A 63 -1.73 10.67 8.44
N HIS A 64 -2.40 10.53 7.30
CA HIS A 64 -3.81 10.23 7.28
C HIS A 64 -4.04 8.86 7.91
N ALA A 65 -5.05 8.80 8.79
CA ALA A 65 -5.52 7.55 9.35
C ALA A 65 -6.08 6.68 8.21
N PHE A 66 -5.21 5.91 7.55
CA PHE A 66 -5.55 4.90 6.54
C PHE A 66 -6.58 3.88 7.04
N GLY A 67 -6.88 3.87 8.35
CA GLY A 67 -7.88 3.02 8.97
C GLY A 67 -9.33 3.38 8.65
N THR A 68 -9.66 4.66 8.39
CA THR A 68 -11.06 5.07 8.17
C THR A 68 -11.32 5.46 6.71
N THR A 69 -10.44 6.22 6.09
CA THR A 69 -10.68 6.79 4.74
C THR A 69 -10.68 5.72 3.63
N LEU A 70 -9.80 4.72 3.70
CA LEU A 70 -9.75 3.64 2.70
C LEU A 70 -10.95 2.68 2.79
N GLN A 71 -11.55 2.52 3.98
CA GLN A 71 -12.73 1.68 4.17
C GLN A 71 -14.04 2.39 3.84
N GLU A 72 -14.13 3.71 4.07
CA GLU A 72 -15.38 4.46 3.99
C GLU A 72 -15.55 5.28 2.71
N CYS A 73 -14.47 5.79 2.11
CA CYS A 73 -14.57 6.75 1.00
C CYS A 73 -14.45 6.12 -0.40
N GLY A 74 -14.20 4.81 -0.50
CA GLY A 74 -13.70 4.23 -1.75
C GLY A 74 -12.27 4.69 -2.03
N GLN A 75 -11.53 3.93 -2.82
CA GLN A 75 -10.18 4.32 -3.23
C GLN A 75 -10.30 5.54 -4.17
N VAL A 76 -10.13 6.74 -3.63
CA VAL A 76 -9.86 7.93 -4.45
C VAL A 76 -8.53 7.66 -5.17
N PRO A 77 -8.48 7.71 -6.51
CA PRO A 77 -7.27 7.44 -7.26
C PRO A 77 -6.11 8.33 -6.81
N ILE A 78 -4.89 7.78 -6.81
CA ILE A 78 -3.70 8.50 -6.32
C ILE A 78 -3.50 9.83 -7.07
N TRP A 79 -3.77 9.86 -8.36
CA TRP A 79 -3.62 11.07 -9.17
C TRP A 79 -4.59 12.20 -8.78
N GLU A 80 -5.79 11.88 -8.30
CA GLU A 80 -6.74 12.87 -7.80
C GLU A 80 -6.23 13.47 -6.49
N CYS A 81 -5.74 12.62 -5.57
CA CYS A 81 -5.13 13.09 -4.32
C CYS A 81 -3.89 13.96 -4.57
N LEU A 82 -3.08 13.65 -5.58
CA LEU A 82 -1.95 14.49 -5.97
C LEU A 82 -2.41 15.86 -6.50
N MET A 83 -3.46 15.90 -7.32
CA MET A 83 -4.01 17.17 -7.79
C MET A 83 -4.56 18.01 -6.63
N ASP A 84 -5.26 17.39 -5.68
CA ASP A 84 -5.79 18.06 -4.50
C ASP A 84 -4.67 18.62 -3.61
N ASP A 85 -3.61 17.83 -3.33
CA ASP A 85 -2.45 18.26 -2.55
C ASP A 85 -1.73 19.47 -3.19
N LEU A 86 -1.64 19.47 -4.53
CA LEU A 86 -1.05 20.56 -5.31
C LEU A 86 -2.00 21.75 -5.53
N GLY A 87 -3.26 21.66 -5.11
CA GLY A 87 -4.28 22.70 -5.29
C GLY A 87 -4.70 22.93 -6.75
N LEU A 88 -4.65 21.87 -7.57
CA LEU A 88 -4.89 21.93 -9.01
C LEU A 88 -6.34 21.58 -9.36
N THR A 89 -6.94 22.35 -10.27
CA THR A 89 -8.27 22.01 -10.83
C THR A 89 -8.19 21.31 -12.19
N SER A 90 -7.03 21.39 -12.85
CA SER A 90 -6.72 20.73 -14.11
C SER A 90 -5.25 20.28 -14.09
N PRO A 91 -4.91 19.08 -14.60
CA PRO A 91 -3.51 18.66 -14.71
C PRO A 91 -2.65 19.64 -15.54
N GLN A 92 -3.24 20.34 -16.50
CA GLN A 92 -2.50 21.28 -17.35
C GLN A 92 -2.01 22.53 -16.61
N ASP A 93 -2.53 22.79 -15.41
CA ASP A 93 -2.08 23.89 -14.55
C ASP A 93 -0.82 23.52 -13.74
N ALA A 94 -0.43 22.24 -13.76
CA ALA A 94 0.73 21.72 -13.05
C ALA A 94 2.06 22.14 -13.72
N SER A 95 3.15 22.13 -12.95
CA SER A 95 4.48 22.22 -13.55
C SER A 95 4.76 21.00 -14.44
N GLU A 96 5.73 21.08 -15.35
CA GLU A 96 6.07 19.94 -16.23
C GLU A 96 6.44 18.68 -15.43
N ALA A 97 7.15 18.86 -14.31
CA ALA A 97 7.55 17.76 -13.43
C ALA A 97 6.34 17.14 -12.71
N ASP A 98 5.43 17.96 -12.19
CA ASP A 98 4.24 17.49 -11.47
C ASP A 98 3.24 16.84 -12.42
N LEU A 99 3.07 17.41 -13.62
CA LEU A 99 2.23 16.83 -14.68
C LEU A 99 2.70 15.43 -15.05
N ALA A 100 4.02 15.22 -15.17
CA ALA A 100 4.56 13.90 -15.45
C ALA A 100 4.21 12.88 -14.37
N ILE A 101 4.27 13.27 -13.09
CA ILE A 101 3.91 12.42 -11.95
C ILE A 101 2.41 12.12 -11.93
N ILE A 102 1.57 13.14 -12.12
CA ILE A 102 0.10 12.99 -12.19
C ILE A 102 -0.29 12.05 -13.33
N LEU A 103 0.29 12.23 -14.51
CA LEU A 103 0.00 11.38 -15.68
C LEU A 103 0.50 9.94 -15.49
N GLN A 104 1.62 9.74 -14.79
CA GLN A 104 2.09 8.42 -14.42
C GLN A 104 1.11 7.75 -13.43
N ALA A 105 0.73 8.46 -12.36
CA ALA A 105 -0.20 7.94 -11.35
C ALA A 105 -1.59 7.61 -11.94
N ARG A 106 -2.04 8.38 -12.94
CA ARG A 106 -3.29 8.12 -13.65
C ARG A 106 -3.29 6.81 -14.43
N GLN A 107 -2.12 6.26 -14.74
CA GLN A 107 -1.98 4.98 -15.45
C GLN A 107 -1.86 3.78 -14.51
N PHE A 108 -1.82 3.99 -13.19
CA PHE A 108 -1.73 2.88 -12.25
C PHE A 108 -2.95 1.96 -12.37
N THR A 109 -2.66 0.67 -12.39
CA THR A 109 -3.66 -0.37 -12.16
C THR A 109 -4.07 -0.38 -10.69
N ALA A 110 -5.23 -0.96 -10.38
CA ALA A 110 -5.66 -1.12 -8.99
C ALA A 110 -4.66 -1.89 -8.11
N ALA A 111 -3.87 -2.81 -8.71
CA ALA A 111 -2.81 -3.52 -7.99
C ALA A 111 -1.61 -2.62 -7.67
N GLU A 112 -1.22 -1.74 -8.60
CA GLU A 112 -0.16 -0.75 -8.38
C GLU A 112 -0.58 0.32 -7.38
N GLU A 113 -1.82 0.83 -7.45
CA GLU A 113 -2.35 1.78 -6.47
C GLU A 113 -2.33 1.19 -5.06
N LEU A 114 -2.79 -0.07 -4.92
CA LEU A 114 -2.76 -0.75 -3.63
C LEU A 114 -1.33 -0.98 -3.12
N ALA A 115 -0.39 -1.32 -4.01
CA ALA A 115 1.01 -1.50 -3.66
C ALA A 115 1.66 -0.20 -3.18
N VAL A 116 1.37 0.92 -3.85
CA VAL A 116 1.85 2.25 -3.45
C VAL A 116 1.26 2.64 -2.09
N LEU A 117 -0.04 2.48 -1.88
CA LEU A 117 -0.69 2.80 -0.61
C LEU A 117 -0.17 1.96 0.56
N ASP A 118 0.05 0.66 0.36
CA ASP A 118 0.67 -0.19 1.38
C ASP A 118 2.11 0.25 1.67
N MET A 119 2.88 0.67 0.65
CA MET A 119 4.23 1.21 0.84
C MET A 119 4.22 2.53 1.62
N VAL A 120 3.32 3.46 1.31
CA VAL A 120 3.13 4.71 2.07
C VAL A 120 2.83 4.41 3.53
N ARG A 121 1.92 3.45 3.78
CA ARG A 121 1.59 3.00 5.14
C ARG A 121 2.82 2.44 5.85
N GLN A 122 3.63 1.63 5.18
CA GLN A 122 4.86 1.07 5.75
C GLN A 122 5.88 2.17 6.06
N TYR A 123 6.07 3.12 5.14
CA TYR A 123 6.97 4.26 5.30
C TYR A 123 6.63 5.07 6.56
N TRP A 124 5.38 5.48 6.72
CA TRP A 124 4.98 6.29 7.89
C TRP A 124 4.95 5.50 9.21
N ASN A 125 4.80 4.17 9.17
CA ASN A 125 4.91 3.33 10.36
C ASN A 125 6.36 2.97 10.72
N HIS A 126 7.30 3.20 9.80
CA HIS A 126 8.72 2.99 10.06
C HIS A 126 9.31 4.27 10.67
N SER A 127 10.13 4.12 11.72
CA SER A 127 10.92 5.24 12.22
C SER A 127 12.15 5.42 11.33
N PRO A 128 12.25 6.48 10.52
CA PRO A 128 13.38 6.65 9.61
C PRO A 128 14.69 6.76 10.40
N ASP A 129 15.72 6.02 9.97
CA ASP A 129 17.08 6.22 10.49
C ASP A 129 17.63 7.54 9.93
N THR A 130 17.49 8.61 10.72
CA THR A 130 17.88 9.97 10.33
C THR A 130 19.39 10.19 10.33
N ARG A 131 20.20 9.21 10.75
CA ARG A 131 21.65 9.39 10.96
C ARG A 131 22.43 9.60 9.68
N ASN A 132 21.92 9.14 8.53
CA ASN A 132 22.64 9.18 7.24
C ASN A 132 21.93 9.98 6.14
N HIS A 133 20.87 10.73 6.45
CA HIS A 133 20.05 11.45 5.46
C HIS A 133 19.75 10.66 4.16
N PRO A 134 19.27 9.41 4.23
CA PRO A 134 18.99 8.63 3.03
C PRO A 134 17.88 9.29 2.20
N THR A 135 17.98 9.19 0.86
CA THR A 135 16.91 9.69 -0.01
C THR A 135 15.60 8.91 0.23
N VAL A 136 14.47 9.45 -0.23
CA VAL A 136 13.18 8.76 -0.06
C VAL A 136 13.22 7.39 -0.77
N GLY A 137 13.78 7.30 -1.97
CA GLY A 137 13.94 6.02 -2.67
C GLY A 137 14.83 5.02 -1.93
N GLU A 138 15.90 5.48 -1.26
CA GLU A 138 16.73 4.62 -0.42
C GLU A 138 15.97 4.08 0.80
N GLN A 139 15.13 4.92 1.42
CA GLN A 139 14.27 4.51 2.53
C GLN A 139 13.21 3.50 2.07
N ILE A 140 12.59 3.72 0.92
CA ILE A 140 11.64 2.78 0.31
C ILE A 140 12.31 1.46 -0.05
N ALA A 141 13.53 1.50 -0.60
CA ALA A 141 14.31 0.31 -0.92
C ALA A 141 14.65 -0.50 0.35
N ALA A 142 14.95 0.17 1.46
CA ALA A 142 15.20 -0.49 2.73
C ALA A 142 13.95 -1.23 3.27
N LEU A 143 12.74 -0.70 3.04
CA LEU A 143 11.48 -1.35 3.43
C LEU A 143 11.15 -2.58 2.57
N LEU A 144 11.70 -2.65 1.36
CA LEU A 144 11.54 -3.78 0.45
C LEU A 144 12.53 -4.92 0.73
N ALA A 145 13.57 -4.67 1.53
CA ALA A 145 14.54 -5.69 1.90
C ALA A 145 13.87 -6.82 2.70
N PRO A 146 14.24 -8.10 2.47
CA PRO A 146 13.67 -9.26 3.14
C PRO A 146 13.96 -9.30 4.65
#